data_AF-A0A969P354-F1
#
_entry.id   AF-A0A969P354-F1
#
_cell.length_a   1.000
_cell.length_b   1.000
_cell.length_c   1.000
_cell.angle_alpha   90.00
_cell.angle_beta   90.00
_cell.angle_gamma   90.00
#
_symmetry.space_group_name_H-M   'P 1'
#
loop_
_entity.id
_entity.type
_entity.pdbx_description
1 polymer ?
#
loop_
_entity_poly.entity_id
_entity_poly.type
_entity_poly.pdbx_seq_one_letter_code
_entity_poly.pdbx_strand_id
1 'polypeptide(L)'
;MPLYFVYDDYRVRITRFIPHTLDIATRTVEELFAGPGSYADRLQTVIPPQTRLRSIRSDGDLVIVDINEAFVNATDRQAALGTLVLSLTDLQNERQQPFFRRVEVRIEGKALADFWGEDYDRQFTRPMLNQEYTTP
;
A
#
# COMPACT_ATOMS: atom_id res chain seq x y z
N MET A 1 4.05 -4.50 -12.58
CA MET A 1 3.61 -3.75 -11.40
C MET A 1 3.76 -4.60 -10.15
N PRO A 2 4.46 -4.12 -9.11
CA PRO A 2 4.63 -4.83 -7.85
C PRO A 2 3.40 -4.67 -6.94
N LEU A 3 3.01 -5.77 -6.28
CA LEU A 3 1.97 -5.80 -5.25
C LEU A 3 2.50 -6.59 -4.06
N TYR A 4 2.35 -6.07 -2.85
CA TYR A 4 2.79 -6.74 -1.63
C TYR A 4 1.59 -7.31 -0.88
N PHE A 5 1.68 -8.59 -0.53
CA PHE A 5 0.70 -9.29 0.30
C PHE A 5 1.38 -9.94 1.50
N VAL A 6 0.61 -10.45 2.44
CA VAL A 6 1.14 -11.05 3.67
C VAL A 6 1.15 -12.58 3.56
N TYR A 7 2.24 -13.20 4.02
CA TYR A 7 2.38 -14.64 4.24
C TYR A 7 2.99 -14.81 5.63
N ASP A 8 2.23 -15.35 6.57
CA ASP A 8 2.56 -15.30 8.01
C ASP A 8 2.89 -13.86 8.44
N ASP A 9 4.11 -13.58 8.89
CA ASP A 9 4.58 -12.23 9.25
C ASP A 9 5.39 -11.53 8.14
N TYR A 10 5.54 -12.19 6.98
CA TYR A 10 6.37 -11.70 5.88
C TYR A 10 5.56 -10.98 4.82
N ARG A 11 6.16 -9.93 4.24
CA ARG A 11 5.60 -9.23 3.08
C ARG A 11 6.17 -9.79 1.79
N VAL A 12 5.31 -10.40 0.99
CA VAL A 12 5.68 -11.09 -0.25
C VAL A 12 5.30 -10.23 -1.46
N ARG A 13 6.26 -10.03 -2.36
CA ARG A 13 6.09 -9.28 -3.61
C ARG A 13 5.58 -10.18 -4.73
N ILE A 14 4.44 -9.83 -5.31
CA ILE A 14 3.91 -10.39 -6.56
C ILE A 14 4.11 -9.35 -7.67
N THR A 15 4.56 -9.80 -8.84
CA THR A 15 4.60 -8.94 -10.04
C THR A 15 3.45 -9.28 -10.97
N ARG A 16 2.59 -8.31 -11.26
CA ARG A 16 1.56 -8.42 -12.31
C ARG A 16 2.00 -7.72 -13.58
N PHE A 17 1.78 -8.37 -14.71
CA PHE A 17 1.92 -7.77 -16.03
C PHE A 17 0.56 -7.17 -16.41
N ILE A 18 0.53 -5.86 -16.60
CA ILE A 18 -0.62 -5.12 -17.08
C ILE A 18 -0.18 -4.33 -18.32
N PRO A 19 -1.07 -4.11 -19.31
CA PRO A 19 -0.79 -3.20 -20.41
C PRO A 19 -0.33 -1.85 -19.87
N HIS A 20 0.51 -1.13 -20.62
CA HIS A 20 0.92 0.22 -20.22
C HIS A 20 -0.31 1.08 -19.97
N THR A 21 -0.39 1.66 -18.76
CA THR A 21 -1.43 2.61 -18.37
C THR A 21 -0.78 3.94 -18.03
N LEU A 22 -1.48 5.04 -18.31
CA LEU A 22 -1.04 6.39 -17.93
C LEU A 22 -1.07 6.60 -16.40
N ASP A 23 -1.81 5.76 -15.67
CA ASP A 23 -1.98 5.88 -14.22
C ASP A 23 -1.66 4.56 -13.48
N ILE A 24 -0.37 4.22 -13.48
CA ILE A 24 0.13 3.03 -12.81
C ILE A 24 -0.10 3.05 -11.29
N ALA A 25 -0.19 4.24 -10.68
CA ALA A 25 -0.41 4.38 -9.25
C ALA A 25 -1.85 3.98 -8.88
N THR A 26 -2.87 4.54 -9.56
CA THR A 26 -4.27 4.11 -9.41
C THR A 26 -4.37 2.60 -9.57
N ARG A 27 -3.79 2.07 -10.66
CA ARG A 27 -3.91 0.65 -10.98
C ARG A 27 -3.27 -0.26 -9.93
N THR A 28 -2.15 0.17 -9.34
CA THR A 28 -1.48 -0.57 -8.25
C THR A 28 -2.38 -0.71 -7.04
N VAL A 29 -3.02 0.39 -6.63
CA VAL A 29 -3.89 0.41 -5.45
C VAL A 29 -5.14 -0.44 -5.69
N GLU A 30 -5.80 -0.29 -6.84
CA GLU A 30 -6.98 -1.09 -7.19
C GLU A 30 -6.68 -2.59 -7.23
N GLU A 31 -5.56 -2.98 -7.85
CA GLU A 31 -5.16 -4.38 -7.95
C GLU A 31 -4.70 -4.98 -6.61
N LEU A 32 -4.14 -4.15 -5.73
CA LEU A 32 -3.86 -4.52 -4.34
C LEU A 32 -5.17 -4.79 -3.59
N PHE A 33 -6.16 -3.91 -3.73
CA PHE A 33 -7.47 -4.04 -3.07
C PHE A 33 -8.29 -5.23 -3.60
N ALA A 34 -8.11 -5.58 -4.88
CA ALA A 34 -8.67 -6.79 -5.46
C ALA A 34 -8.10 -8.09 -4.85
N GLY A 35 -7.00 -8.00 -4.09
CA GLY A 35 -6.40 -9.12 -3.39
C GLY A 35 -5.40 -9.91 -4.24
N PRO A 36 -4.86 -11.02 -3.71
CA PRO A 36 -3.77 -11.78 -4.31
C PRO A 36 -4.18 -12.59 -5.55
N GLY A 37 -5.48 -12.70 -5.86
CA GLY A 37 -5.99 -13.46 -7.01
C GLY A 37 -5.77 -14.96 -6.83
N SER A 38 -5.14 -15.63 -7.80
CA SER A 38 -4.87 -17.08 -7.75
C SER A 38 -3.95 -17.53 -6.61
N TYR A 39 -3.36 -16.59 -5.87
CA TYR A 39 -2.53 -16.88 -4.69
C TYR A 39 -3.30 -16.76 -3.37
N ALA A 40 -4.63 -16.57 -3.41
CA ALA A 40 -5.46 -16.40 -2.21
C ALA A 40 -5.41 -17.57 -1.21
N ASP A 41 -5.10 -18.78 -1.68
CA ASP A 41 -4.96 -19.96 -0.80
C ASP A 41 -3.70 -19.91 0.08
N ARG A 42 -2.78 -18.99 -0.20
CA ARG A 42 -1.48 -18.88 0.49
C ARG A 42 -1.24 -17.50 1.07
N LEU A 43 -1.75 -16.46 0.42
CA LEU A 43 -1.49 -15.07 0.78
C LEU A 43 -2.71 -14.44 1.43
N GLN A 44 -2.47 -13.69 2.50
CA GLN A 44 -3.49 -13.01 3.26
C GLN A 44 -3.78 -11.62 2.68
N THR A 45 -5.07 -11.28 2.63
CA THR A 45 -5.54 -9.93 2.37
C THR A 45 -5.73 -9.21 3.70
N VAL A 46 -4.84 -8.27 4.00
CA VAL A 46 -4.88 -7.45 5.22
C VAL A 46 -5.69 -6.16 5.06
N ILE A 47 -6.05 -5.82 3.83
CA ILE A 47 -6.90 -4.68 3.52
C ILE A 47 -8.36 -5.08 3.71
N PRO A 48 -9.16 -4.32 4.48
CA PRO A 48 -10.55 -4.65 4.72
C PRO A 48 -11.36 -4.81 3.41
N PRO A 49 -12.31 -5.76 3.37
CA PRO A 49 -13.29 -5.81 2.30
C PRO A 49 -14.00 -4.46 2.12
N GLN A 50 -14.44 -4.17 0.90
CA GLN A 50 -15.13 -2.91 0.55
C GLN A 50 -14.26 -1.65 0.63
N THR A 51 -12.97 -1.77 0.91
CA THR A 51 -12.00 -0.69 0.70
C THR A 51 -12.00 -0.29 -0.79
N ARG A 52 -12.14 1.01 -1.05
CA ARG A 52 -12.18 1.60 -2.40
C ARG A 52 -11.31 2.84 -2.44
N LEU A 53 -10.57 2.97 -3.54
CA LEU A 53 -9.85 4.19 -3.87
C LEU A 53 -10.87 5.27 -4.27
N ARG A 54 -10.79 6.45 -3.66
CA ARG A 54 -11.59 7.63 -4.02
C ARG A 54 -10.83 8.51 -4.99
N SER A 55 -9.57 8.79 -4.67
CA SER A 55 -8.67 9.53 -5.54
C SER A 55 -7.22 9.21 -5.25
N ILE A 56 -6.36 9.39 -6.25
CA ILE A 56 -4.92 9.40 -6.09
C ILE A 56 -4.36 10.63 -6.81
N ARG A 57 -3.38 11.28 -6.19
CA ARG A 57 -2.66 12.41 -6.77
C ARG A 57 -1.19 12.29 -6.47
N SER A 58 -0.36 12.80 -7.36
CA SER A 58 1.09 12.79 -7.20
C SER A 58 1.62 14.22 -7.14
N ASP A 59 2.55 14.48 -6.23
CA ASP A 59 3.30 15.73 -6.12
C ASP A 59 4.79 15.40 -5.96
N GLY A 60 5.52 15.46 -7.07
CA GLY A 60 6.92 15.03 -7.09
C GLY A 60 7.09 13.55 -6.71
N ASP A 61 7.80 13.30 -5.60
CA ASP A 61 8.06 11.95 -5.07
C ASP A 61 7.03 11.49 -4.01
N LEU A 62 6.00 12.30 -3.76
CA LEU A 62 4.88 12.01 -2.88
C LEU A 62 3.67 11.54 -3.68
N VAL A 63 3.06 10.44 -3.24
CA VAL A 63 1.73 10.03 -3.70
C VAL A 63 0.73 10.15 -2.55
N ILE A 64 -0.38 10.85 -2.81
CA ILE A 64 -1.47 11.05 -1.86
C ILE A 64 -2.62 10.15 -2.30
N VAL A 65 -2.98 9.21 -1.42
CA VAL A 65 -4.02 8.20 -1.66
C VAL A 65 -5.20 8.49 -0.74
N ASP A 66 -6.35 8.80 -1.32
CA ASP A 66 -7.59 9.01 -0.59
C ASP A 66 -8.49 7.78 -0.73
N ILE A 67 -8.82 7.17 0.40
CA ILE A 67 -9.50 5.87 0.49
C ILE A 67 -10.80 6.07 1.27
N ASN A 68 -11.80 5.23 1.00
CA ASN A 68 -13.02 5.26 1.81
C ASN A 68 -12.80 4.76 3.24
N GLU A 69 -13.78 5.04 4.10
CA GLU A 69 -13.74 4.72 5.53
C GLU A 69 -13.59 3.21 5.84
N ALA A 70 -13.93 2.32 4.91
CA ALA A 70 -13.79 0.88 5.10
C ALA A 70 -12.36 0.45 5.48
N PHE A 71 -11.34 1.16 4.99
CA PHE A 71 -9.94 0.88 5.31
C PHE A 71 -9.62 0.97 6.81
N VAL A 72 -10.34 1.81 7.55
CA VAL A 72 -10.13 2.04 8.98
C VAL A 72 -10.35 0.76 9.80
N ASN A 73 -11.15 -0.17 9.29
CA ASN A 73 -11.46 -1.46 9.91
C ASN A 73 -10.35 -2.51 9.76
N ALA A 74 -9.14 -2.12 9.35
CA ALA A 74 -8.01 -3.03 9.27
C ALA A 74 -7.71 -3.64 10.65
N THR A 75 -7.78 -4.97 10.72
CA THR A 75 -7.44 -5.72 11.94
C THR A 75 -5.96 -5.53 12.28
N ASP A 76 -5.10 -5.59 11.26
CA ASP A 76 -3.68 -5.23 11.37
C ASP A 76 -3.40 -3.96 10.56
N ARG A 77 -3.36 -2.83 11.25
CA ARG A 77 -3.10 -1.51 10.67
C ARG A 77 -1.70 -1.39 10.06
N GLN A 78 -0.70 -2.02 10.68
CA GLN A 78 0.70 -1.96 10.23
C GLN A 78 0.91 -2.81 8.98
N ALA A 79 0.26 -3.97 8.90
CA ALA A 79 0.28 -4.78 7.69
C ALA A 79 -0.48 -4.10 6.55
N ALA A 80 -1.71 -3.61 6.79
CA ALA A 80 -2.53 -2.94 5.78
C ALA A 80 -1.85 -1.69 5.19
N LEU A 81 -1.31 -0.83 6.05
CA LEU A 81 -0.57 0.34 5.60
C LEU A 81 0.75 -0.05 4.93
N GLY A 82 1.48 -1.01 5.51
CA GLY A 82 2.78 -1.43 5.00
C GLY A 82 2.70 -2.02 3.59
N THR A 83 1.70 -2.85 3.28
CA THR A 83 1.52 -3.42 1.94
C THR A 83 1.17 -2.35 0.90
N LEU A 84 0.33 -1.38 1.26
CA LEU A 84 0.01 -0.23 0.41
C LEU A 84 1.26 0.61 0.11
N VAL A 85 1.99 1.01 1.16
CA VAL A 85 3.19 1.84 1.04
C VAL A 85 4.28 1.14 0.24
N LEU A 86 4.51 -0.15 0.49
CA LEU A 86 5.49 -0.93 -0.28
C LEU A 86 5.09 -1.04 -1.75
N SER A 87 3.83 -1.35 -2.06
CA SER A 87 3.38 -1.50 -3.45
C SER A 87 3.58 -0.22 -4.25
N LEU A 88 3.31 0.94 -3.65
CA LEU A 88 3.49 2.25 -4.31
C LEU A 88 4.95 2.67 -4.41
N THR A 89 5.74 2.52 -3.34
CA THR A 89 7.15 2.93 -3.33
C THR A 89 8.08 1.97 -4.10
N ASP A 90 7.61 0.78 -4.45
CA ASP A 90 8.32 -0.18 -5.30
C ASP A 90 8.08 0.04 -6.80
N LEU A 91 7.20 0.97 -7.17
CA LEU A 91 7.01 1.38 -8.56
C LEU A 91 8.25 2.12 -9.05
N GLN A 92 8.79 1.68 -10.19
CA GLN A 92 10.01 2.22 -10.77
C GLN A 92 9.80 2.66 -12.22
N ASN A 93 10.49 3.73 -12.60
CA ASN A 93 10.58 4.17 -13.98
C ASN A 93 11.55 3.27 -14.78
N GLU A 94 11.67 3.54 -16.08
CA GLU A 94 12.52 2.77 -17.00
C GLU A 94 14.02 2.79 -16.62
N ARG A 95 14.45 3.77 -15.81
CA ARG A 95 15.81 3.89 -15.28
C ARG A 95 15.97 3.20 -13.93
N GLN A 96 15.01 2.37 -13.52
CA GLN A 96 14.97 1.67 -12.23
C GLN A 96 14.98 2.62 -11.02
N GLN A 97 14.51 3.86 -11.21
CA GLN A 97 14.37 4.82 -10.11
C GLN A 97 12.94 4.80 -9.59
N PRO A 98 12.73 4.87 -8.26
CA PRO A 98 11.39 4.87 -7.70
C PRO A 98 10.62 6.12 -8.16
N PHE A 99 9.37 5.94 -8.59
CA PHE A 99 8.48 7.06 -8.87
C PHE A 99 8.14 7.82 -7.59
N PHE A 100 7.85 7.06 -6.52
CA PHE A 100 7.41 7.60 -5.24
C PHE A 100 8.32 7.12 -4.12
N ARG A 101 8.66 8.02 -3.21
CA ARG A 101 9.42 7.72 -1.98
C ARG A 101 8.57 7.87 -0.74
N ARG A 102 7.50 8.64 -0.83
CA ARG A 102 6.59 8.97 0.26
C ARG A 102 5.15 8.71 -0.16
N VAL A 103 4.35 8.25 0.79
CA VAL A 103 2.92 7.99 0.63
C VAL A 103 2.18 8.71 1.74
N GLU A 104 1.17 9.48 1.39
CA GLU A 104 0.22 10.04 2.34
C GLU A 104 -1.11 9.33 2.16
N VAL A 105 -1.71 8.85 3.26
CA VAL A 105 -3.01 8.18 3.24
C VAL A 105 -4.04 9.09 3.88
N ARG A 106 -5.15 9.30 3.17
CA ARG A 106 -6.32 10.06 3.62
C ARG A 106 -7.54 9.14 3.64
N ILE A 107 -8.43 9.36 4.59
CA ILE A 107 -9.71 8.66 4.70
C ILE A 107 -10.83 9.66 4.48
N GLU A 108 -11.56 9.53 3.37
CA GLU A 108 -12.62 10.46 3.00
C GLU A 108 -12.14 11.94 3.03
N GLY A 109 -10.90 12.18 2.62
CA GLY A 109 -10.24 13.49 2.66
C GLY A 109 -9.66 13.92 4.01
N LYS A 110 -9.88 13.16 5.09
CA LYS A 110 -9.35 13.43 6.43
C LYS A 110 -8.01 12.74 6.68
N ALA A 111 -7.28 13.19 7.70
CA ALA A 111 -6.00 12.58 8.07
C ALA A 111 -6.24 11.15 8.59
N LEU A 112 -5.33 10.21 8.27
CA LEU A 112 -5.41 8.86 8.81
C LEU A 112 -5.32 8.85 10.36
N ALA A 113 -4.61 9.82 10.93
CA ALA A 113 -4.49 10.01 12.38
C ALA A 113 -5.82 10.23 13.09
N ASP A 114 -6.80 10.85 12.42
CA ASP A 114 -8.13 11.09 12.99
C ASP A 114 -8.86 9.76 13.32
N PHE A 115 -8.43 8.66 12.70
CA PHE A 115 -9.01 7.33 12.88
C PHE A 115 -8.09 6.36 13.62
N TRP A 116 -6.78 6.45 13.40
CA TRP A 116 -5.81 5.48 13.92
C TRP A 116 -4.88 6.01 15.01
N GLY A 117 -4.94 7.31 15.34
CA GLY A 117 -4.13 7.98 16.36
C GLY A 117 -2.93 8.74 15.80
N GLU A 118 -2.31 9.57 16.65
CA GLU A 118 -1.26 10.54 16.26
C GLU A 118 -0.02 9.89 15.61
N ASP A 119 0.28 8.62 15.88
CA ASP A 119 1.38 7.87 15.24
C ASP A 119 1.22 7.75 13.70
N TYR A 120 0.02 8.04 13.20
CA TYR A 120 -0.33 8.02 11.78
C TYR A 120 -0.45 9.44 11.18
N ASP A 121 -0.13 10.50 11.91
CA ASP A 121 -0.11 11.88 11.40
C ASP A 121 1.20 12.19 10.67
N ARG A 122 1.46 11.43 9.60
CA ARG A 122 2.72 11.53 8.85
C ARG A 122 2.60 11.00 7.44
N GLN A 123 3.62 11.33 6.66
CA GLN A 123 3.89 10.66 5.40
C GLN A 123 4.72 9.41 5.65
N PHE A 124 4.37 8.33 4.97
CA PHE A 124 4.99 7.03 5.13
C PHE A 124 6.02 6.81 4.04
N THR A 125 7.23 6.44 4.43
CA THR A 125 8.28 6.01 3.52
C THR A 125 8.27 4.48 3.42
N ARG A 126 9.02 3.95 2.44
CA ARG A 126 9.20 2.51 2.29
C ARG A 126 9.64 1.91 3.64
N PRO A 127 8.85 1.02 4.27
CA PRO A 127 9.25 0.36 5.51
C PRO A 127 10.44 -0.57 5.24
N MET A 128 11.32 -0.74 6.22
CA MET A 128 12.34 -1.80 6.14
C MET A 128 11.62 -3.15 6.08
N LEU A 129 11.93 -3.95 5.06
CA LEU A 129 11.39 -5.30 4.91
C LEU A 129 12.07 -6.22 5.92
N ASN A 130 11.27 -7.02 6.64
CA ASN A 130 11.74 -8.13 7.47
C ASN A 130 12.88 -7.75 8.42
N GLN A 131 12.60 -6.91 9.43
CA GLN A 131 13.53 -6.80 10.55
C GLN A 131 13.63 -8.17 11.21
N GLU A 132 14.76 -8.85 11.05
CA GLU A 132 15.07 -9.99 11.90
C GLU A 132 14.97 -9.51 13.34
N TYR A 133 14.12 -10.16 14.14
CA TYR A 133 14.15 -9.97 15.59
C TYR A 133 15.53 -10.44 16.06
N THR A 134 16.49 -9.52 16.13
CA THR A 134 17.68 -9.73 16.93
C THR A 134 17.19 -9.69 18.37
N THR A 135 16.89 -10.87 18.90
CA THR A 135 16.63 -11.02 20.33
C THR A 135 17.94 -10.71 21.04
N PRO A 136 17.95 -9.84 22.08
CA PRO A 136 19.17 -9.48 22.80
C PRO A 136 19.81 -10.67 23.53
#